data_AF-A0A392UMD9-F1
#
_entry.id   AF-A0A392UMD9-F1
#
_cell.length_a   1.000
_cell.length_b   1.000
_cell.length_c   1.000
_cell.angle_alpha   90.00
_cell.angle_beta   90.00
_cell.angle_gamma   90.00
#
_symmetry.space_group_name_H-M   'P 1'
#
loop_
_entity.id
_entity.type
_entity.pdbx_description
1 polymer ?
#
loop_
_entity_poly.entity_id
_entity_poly.type
_entity_poly.pdbx_seq_one_letter_code
_entity_poly.pdbx_strand_id
1 'polypeptide(L)' 'LLANRLKVCLDKCVAEEQSAFVEGRSILDNALIAIEVIHALKRKTRGVKGDLALKIDISKAYDKVDWGFLRGMLER' A
#
# COMPACT_ATOMS: atom_id res chain seq x y z
N LEU A 1 -19.47 9.87 9.67
CA LEU A 1 -20.42 8.73 9.78
C LEU A 1 -20.03 7.56 8.85
N LEU A 2 -19.89 7.77 7.53
CA LEU A 2 -19.56 6.70 6.58
C LEU A 2 -18.15 6.10 6.77
N ALA A 3 -17.12 6.94 7.00
CA ALA A 3 -15.75 6.46 7.24
C ALA A 3 -15.66 5.46 8.41
N ASN A 4 -16.38 5.72 9.51
CA ASN A 4 -16.40 4.81 10.66
C ASN A 4 -17.10 3.48 10.35
N ARG A 5 -18.07 3.47 9.43
CA ARG A 5 -18.71 2.24 8.97
C ARG A 5 -17.77 1.41 8.08
N LEU A 6 -17.07 2.09 7.17
CA LEU A 6 -16.08 1.46 6.29
C LEU A 6 -14.85 0.94 7.04
N LYS A 7 -14.46 1.61 8.13
CA LYS A 7 -13.36 1.18 8.99
C LYS A 7 -13.50 -0.27 9.45
N VAL A 8 -14.71 -0.74 9.71
CA VAL A 8 -14.99 -2.10 10.18
C VAL A 8 -14.65 -3.19 9.14
N CYS A 9 -14.66 -2.85 7.85
CA CYS A 9 -14.27 -3.78 6.78
C CYS A 9 -12.90 -3.49 6.18
N LEU A 10 -12.21 -2.42 6.62
CA LEU A 10 -10.96 -1.95 6.04
C LEU A 10 -9.88 -3.03 6.08
N ASP A 11 -9.77 -3.77 7.19
CA ASP A 11 -8.78 -4.86 7.35
C ASP A 11 -8.96 -6.02 6.36
N LYS A 12 -10.13 -6.15 5.72
CA LYS A 12 -10.37 -7.15 4.68
C LYS A 12 -10.03 -6.63 3.28
N CYS A 13 -9.86 -5.31 3.12
CA CYS A 13 -9.65 -4.65 1.84
C CYS A 13 -8.21 -4.19 1.63
N VAL A 14 -7.41 -4.06 2.70
CA VAL A 14 -6.01 -3.62 2.62
C VAL A 14 -5.07 -4.73 3.12
N ALA A 15 -3.92 -4.85 2.46
CA ALA A 15 -2.88 -5.79 2.86
C ALA A 15 -2.23 -5.37 4.19
N GLU A 16 -1.52 -6.29 4.85
CA GLU A 16 -0.84 -6.02 6.13
C GLU A 16 0.22 -4.93 5.99
N GLU A 17 0.93 -4.92 4.86
CA GLU A 17 2.00 -3.98 4.53
C GLU A 17 1.47 -2.56 4.22
N GLN A 18 0.15 -2.36 4.14
CA GLN A 18 -0.46 -1.05 3.95
C GLN A 18 -0.72 -0.36 5.29
N SER A 19 0.30 0.31 5.84
CA SER A 19 0.19 0.96 7.16
C SER A 19 -0.42 2.36 7.16
N ALA A 20 -0.46 3.04 5.99
CA ALA A 20 -0.93 4.42 5.93
C ALA A 20 -2.45 4.52 6.12
N PHE A 21 -2.89 5.47 6.94
CA PHE A 21 -4.31 5.77 7.21
C PHE A 21 -5.12 4.62 7.83
N VAL A 22 -4.45 3.60 8.38
CA VAL A 22 -5.08 2.50 9.11
C VAL A 22 -4.83 2.69 10.60
N GLU A 23 -5.89 2.63 11.41
CA GLU A 23 -5.75 2.75 12.86
C GLU A 23 -4.93 1.58 13.42
N GLY A 24 -4.04 1.87 14.37
CA GLY A 24 -3.20 0.86 15.01
C GLY A 24 -1.96 0.47 14.20
N ARG A 25 -1.76 1.01 12.98
CA ARG A 25 -0.55 0.80 12.18
C ARG A 25 0.32 2.04 12.17
N SER A 26 1.64 1.86 12.18
CA SER A 26 2.60 2.97 12.22
C SER A 26 3.17 3.24 10.83
N ILE A 27 3.33 4.51 10.48
CA ILE A 27 4.05 4.89 9.25
C ILE A 27 5.51 4.41 9.27
N LEU A 28 6.08 4.18 10.46
CA LEU A 28 7.43 3.65 10.63
C LEU A 28 7.55 2.22 10.09
N ASP A 29 6.48 1.43 10.13
CA ASP A 29 6.48 0.06 9.62
C ASP A 29 6.78 0.03 8.11
N ASN A 30 6.18 0.96 7.36
CA ASN A 30 6.47 1.11 5.92
C ASN A 30 7.91 1.56 5.64
N ALA A 31 8.48 2.40 6.51
CA ALA A 31 9.87 2.81 6.39
C ALA A 31 10.84 1.65 6.64
N LEU A 32 10.54 0.80 7.63
CA LEU A 32 11.29 -0.42 7.91
C LEU A 32 11.24 -1.40 6.74
N ILE A 33 10.05 -1.68 6.21
CA ILE A 33 9.87 -2.53 5.03
C ILE A 33 10.72 -2.00 3.86
N ALA A 34 10.70 -0.69 3.58
CA ALA A 34 11.50 -0.11 2.52
C ALA A 34 13.01 -0.28 2.76
N ILE A 35 13.48 -0.12 4.00
CA ILE A 35 14.88 -0.34 4.38
C ILE A 35 15.27 -1.80 4.14
N GLU A 36 14.43 -2.75 4.55
CA GLU A 36 14.68 -4.19 4.36
C GLU A 36 14.71 -4.58 2.88
N VAL A 37 13.79 -4.06 2.07
CA VAL A 37 13.79 -4.26 0.61
C VAL A 37 15.11 -3.76 0.01
N ILE A 38 15.53 -2.53 0.33
CA ILE A 38 16.79 -1.96 -0.18
C ILE A 38 17.99 -2.78 0.30
N HIS A 39 17.99 -3.22 1.56
CA HIS A 39 19.06 -4.04 2.13
C HIS A 39 19.16 -5.40 1.47
N ALA A 40 18.02 -6.07 1.22
CA ALA A 40 17.97 -7.34 0.50
C ALA A 40 18.55 -7.20 -0.92
N LEU A 41 18.17 -6.14 -1.64
CA LEU A 41 18.71 -5.83 -2.96
C LEU A 41 20.23 -5.62 -2.94
N LYS A 42 20.73 -4.84 -1.96
CA LYS A 42 22.18 -4.60 -1.81
C LYS A 42 22.97 -5.88 -1.52
N ARG A 43 22.39 -6.83 -0.77
CA ARG A 43 23.05 -8.09 -0.42
C ARG A 43 23.04 -9.10 -1.57
N LYS A 44 22.10 -9.01 -2.51
CA LYS A 44 21.98 -9.92 -3.65
C LYS A 44 22.99 -9.57 -4.76
N THR A 45 24.26 -9.86 -4.50
CA THR A 45 25.39 -9.53 -5.41
C THR A 45 25.77 -10.65 -6.38
N ARG A 46 25.13 -11.82 -6.28
CA ARG A 46 25.42 -13.01 -7.12
C ARG A 46 24.13 -13.71 -7.52
N GLY A 47 24.16 -14.39 -8.67
CA GLY A 47 23.05 -15.17 -9.21
C GLY A 47 22.66 -14.74 -10.62
N VAL A 48 21.85 -15.56 -11.29
CA VAL A 48 21.41 -15.33 -12.68
C VAL A 48 20.16 -14.43 -12.75
N LYS A 49 19.43 -14.29 -11.64
CA LYS A 49 18.23 -13.44 -11.53
C LYS A 49 18.54 -12.16 -10.76
N GLY A 50 18.27 -11.01 -11.39
CA GLY A 50 18.30 -9.69 -10.74
C GLY A 50 16.96 -9.34 -10.13
N ASP A 51 17.00 -8.61 -9.02
CA ASP A 51 15.81 -8.07 -8.35
C ASP A 51 15.80 -6.53 -8.49
N LEU A 52 14.61 -5.92 -8.47
CA LEU A 52 14.42 -4.48 -8.57
C LEU A 52 13.37 -4.02 -7.56
N ALA A 53 13.59 -2.86 -6.95
CA ALA A 53 12.55 -2.12 -6.23
C ALA A 53 11.94 -1.06 -7.15
N LEU A 54 10.62 -1.07 -7.27
CA LEU A 54 9.88 -0.05 -8.01
C LEU A 54 9.18 0.89 -7.02
N LYS A 55 9.48 2.19 -7.13
CA LYS A 55 8.77 3.24 -6.39
C LYS A 55 7.70 3.83 -7.30
N ILE A 56 6.44 3.60 -6.96
CA ILE A 56 5.27 4.14 -7.67
C ILE A 56 4.65 5.26 -6.84
N ASP A 57 4.31 6.37 -7.48
CA ASP A 57 3.55 7.47 -6.89
C ASP A 57 2.42 7.88 -7.84
N ILE A 58 1.23 8.15 -7.28
CA ILE A 58 0.05 8.54 -8.06
C ILE A 58 -0.18 10.04 -7.86
N SER A 59 0.15 10.83 -8.88
CA SER A 59 -0.05 12.28 -8.83
C SER A 59 -1.53 12.63 -8.74
N LYS A 60 -1.88 13.46 -7.74
CA LYS A 60 -3.25 13.91 -7.48
C LYS A 60 -4.23 12.74 -7.39
N ALA A 61 -3.90 11.73 -6.58
CA ALA A 61 -4.67 10.49 -6.48
C ALA A 61 -6.19 10.73 -6.34
N TYR A 62 -6.62 11.62 -5.45
CA TYR A 62 -8.05 11.91 -5.24
C TYR A 62 -8.74 12.59 -6.44
N ASP A 63 -8.01 13.37 -7.24
CA ASP A 63 -8.55 14.01 -8.45
C ASP A 63 -8.68 13.02 -9.61
N LYS A 64 -7.88 11.95 -9.58
CA LYS A 64 -7.78 10.94 -10.64
C LYS A 64 -8.62 9.69 -10.40
N VAL A 65 -9.22 9.55 -9.22
CA VAL A 65 -10.11 8.42 -8.92
C VAL A 65 -11.33 8.50 -9.82
N ASP A 66 -11.62 7.41 -10.54
CA ASP A 66 -12.91 7.24 -11.21
C ASP A 66 -13.97 6.88 -10.17
N TRP A 67 -14.87 7.84 -9.91
CA TRP A 67 -15.93 7.69 -8.91
C TRP A 67 -17.01 6.68 -9.32
N GLY A 68 -17.22 6.47 -10.62
CA GLY A 68 -18.16 5.47 -11.14
C GLY A 68 -17.65 4.06 -10.87
N PHE A 69 -16.35 3.84 -11.13
CA PHE A 69 -15.66 2.60 -10.78
C PHE A 69 -15.69 2.34 -9.27
N LEU A 70 -15.35 3.34 -8.44
CA LEU A 70 -15.35 3.19 -6.98
C LEU A 70 -16.75 2.82 -6.46
N ARG A 71 -17.81 3.46 -6.97
CA ARG A 71 -19.19 3.12 -6.61
C ARG A 71 -19.53 1.69 -7.02
N GLY A 72 -19.21 1.28 -8.25
CA GLY A 72 -19.49 -0.07 -8.73
C GLY A 72 -18.75 -1.15 -7.94
N MET A 73 -17.55 -0.86 -7.44
CA MET A 73 -16.78 -1.73 -6.55
C MET A 73 -17.41 -1.85 -5.16
N LEU A 74 -18.06 -0.81 -4.64
CA LEU A 74 -18.71 -0.83 -3.32
C LEU A 74 -20.12 -1.44 -3.32
N GLU A 75 -20.76 -1.54 -4.47
CA GLU A 75 -22.13 -2.07 -4.64
C GLU A 75 -22.17 -3.57 -5.00
N ARG A 76 -21.01 -4.19 -5.27
CA ARG A 76 -20.86 -5.62 -5.61
C ARG A 76 -20.07 -6.36 -4.55
#